data_AF-A0A830BEW0-F1
#
_entry.id   AF-A0A830BEW0-F1
#
_cell.length_a   1.000
_cell.length_b   1.000
_cell.length_c   1.000
_cell.angle_alpha   90.00
_cell.angle_beta   90.00
_cell.angle_gamma   90.00
#
_symmetry.space_group_name_H-M   'P 1'
#
loop_
_entity.id
_entity.type
_entity.pdbx_description
1 polymer ?
#
loop_
_entity_poly.entity_id
_entity_poly.type
_entity_poly.pdbx_seq_one_letter_code
_entity_poly.pdbx_strand_id
1 'polypeptide(L)'
;MTMEDIFKGTKHFKHQVFDKVQLELTQFGLFIYNANVKQLVDVGHQYFSYLGQKTQMVAANQAKVDVAEATMKGAVGSKLRQGLTLQNAAKIDAETGIVLTRWQGEGRKEVAKVAAEVKVYESRKDAEVAEADAELAKRKAGWAKEAEVESAKAVAMRDAELQRDIERMNALTRMEKLRAEFLTKATVEYETKVQEANWELYKKQKGAEAYLYQKEREAEAERAAADAALYKRQRMVDGDL
;
A
#
# COMPACT_ATOMS: atom_id res chain seq x y z
N MET A 1 96.12 50.29 49.48
CA MET A 1 95.72 49.58 48.26
C MET A 1 95.41 48.14 48.64
N THR A 2 94.23 47.61 48.29
CA THR A 2 93.87 46.22 48.61
C THR A 2 94.40 45.27 47.54
N MET A 3 94.53 43.97 47.86
CA MET A 3 95.04 42.96 46.94
C MET A 3 94.20 42.86 45.65
N GLU A 4 92.88 43.02 45.76
CA GLU A 4 91.98 43.01 44.60
C GLU A 4 92.18 44.22 43.68
N ASP A 5 92.51 45.38 44.25
CA ASP A 5 92.77 46.61 43.46
C ASP A 5 94.06 46.48 42.64
N ILE A 6 95.07 45.76 43.16
CA ILE A 6 96.31 45.46 42.44
C ILE A 6 96.02 44.67 41.17
N PHE A 7 95.05 43.75 41.23
CA PHE A 7 94.71 42.85 40.13
C PHE A 7 93.68 43.40 39.14
N LYS A 8 92.72 44.20 39.60
CA LYS A 8 91.73 44.83 38.73
C LYS A 8 92.35 45.93 37.85
N GLY A 9 93.49 46.51 38.25
CA GLY A 9 94.13 47.60 37.50
C GLY A 9 95.64 47.67 37.67
N THR A 10 96.38 46.85 36.91
CA THR A 10 97.86 46.84 36.88
C THR A 10 98.46 48.22 36.58
N LYS A 11 97.73 49.06 35.83
CA LYS A 11 98.10 50.44 35.51
C LYS A 11 98.11 51.34 36.75
N HIS A 12 97.12 51.21 37.62
CA HIS A 12 97.01 52.02 38.83
C HIS A 12 98.09 51.65 39.83
N PHE A 13 98.35 50.34 40.01
CA PHE A 13 99.46 49.86 40.82
C PHE A 13 100.81 50.36 40.30
N LYS A 14 101.07 50.22 38.99
CA LYS A 14 102.30 50.68 38.35
C LYS A 14 102.55 52.17 38.62
N HIS A 15 101.54 53.02 38.45
CA HIS A 15 101.67 54.45 38.70
C HIS A 15 102.01 54.76 40.17
N GLN A 16 101.28 54.16 41.12
CA GLN A 16 101.55 54.40 42.55
C GLN A 16 102.95 53.96 42.99
N VAL A 17 103.44 52.83 42.49
CA VAL A 17 104.79 52.36 42.79
C VAL A 17 105.83 53.27 42.14
N PHE A 18 105.59 53.66 40.90
CA PHE A 18 106.47 54.56 40.15
C PHE A 18 106.62 55.91 40.86
N ASP A 19 105.53 56.55 41.26
CA ASP A 19 105.55 57.85 41.94
C ASP A 19 106.36 57.79 43.25
N LYS A 20 106.19 56.72 44.03
CA LYS A 20 106.91 56.54 45.30
C LYS A 20 108.40 56.30 45.11
N VAL A 21 108.78 55.45 44.15
CA VAL A 21 110.21 55.16 43.90
C VAL A 21 110.90 56.35 43.24
N GLN A 22 110.20 57.09 42.36
CA GLN A 22 110.74 58.29 41.74
C GLN A 22 111.03 59.38 42.78
N LEU A 23 110.19 59.55 43.81
CA LEU A 23 110.45 60.49 44.91
C LEU A 23 111.78 60.20 45.63
N GLU A 24 112.09 58.94 45.92
CA GLU A 24 113.35 58.55 46.57
C GLU A 24 114.55 58.71 45.62
N LEU A 25 114.43 58.29 44.36
CA LEU A 25 115.51 58.38 43.37
C LEU A 25 115.88 59.83 43.00
N THR A 26 114.91 60.75 43.09
CA THR A 26 115.14 62.17 42.83
C THR A 26 116.15 62.77 43.80
N GLN A 27 116.25 62.28 45.04
CA GLN A 27 117.26 62.70 46.02
C GLN A 27 118.69 62.37 45.57
N PHE A 28 118.84 61.34 44.73
CA PHE A 28 120.10 60.91 44.14
C PHE A 28 120.31 61.41 42.70
N GLY A 29 119.40 62.25 42.19
CA GLY A 29 119.44 62.77 40.81
C GLY A 29 119.12 61.73 39.72
N LEU A 30 118.48 60.61 40.07
CA LEU A 30 118.14 59.53 39.14
C LEU A 30 116.67 59.63 38.67
N PHE A 31 116.43 59.35 37.39
CA PHE A 31 115.09 59.39 36.78
C PHE A 31 114.73 58.05 36.15
N ILE A 32 113.54 57.54 36.49
CA ILE A 32 112.98 56.36 35.86
C ILE A 32 112.24 56.81 34.60
N TYR A 33 112.75 56.43 33.43
CA TYR A 33 112.08 56.72 32.16
C TYR A 33 110.93 55.74 31.87
N ASN A 34 111.12 54.46 32.21
CA ASN A 34 110.11 53.42 32.06
C ASN A 34 110.35 52.31 33.08
N ALA A 35 109.28 51.85 33.72
CA ALA A 35 109.28 50.68 34.58
C ALA A 35 108.12 49.77 34.17
N ASN A 36 108.34 48.46 34.15
CA ASN A 36 107.28 47.49 33.90
C ASN A 36 107.19 46.50 35.05
N VAL A 37 105.97 46.11 35.41
CA VAL A 37 105.73 45.03 36.37
C VAL A 37 105.85 43.73 35.60
N LYS A 38 106.85 42.91 35.93
CA LYS A 38 107.13 41.67 35.21
C LYS A 38 106.20 40.53 35.63
N GLN A 39 106.17 40.19 36.91
CA GLN A 39 105.32 39.14 37.47
C GLN A 39 105.08 39.40 38.95
N LEU A 40 103.87 39.15 39.42
CA LEU A 40 103.55 39.06 40.84
C LEU A 40 103.63 37.59 41.23
N VAL A 41 104.49 37.26 42.19
CA VAL A 41 104.66 35.91 42.71
C VAL A 41 104.48 35.98 44.22
N ASP A 42 103.72 35.05 44.78
CA ASP A 42 103.62 34.95 46.23
C ASP A 42 104.94 34.44 46.82
N VAL A 43 105.45 35.13 47.84
CA VAL A 43 106.60 34.66 48.62
C VAL A 43 106.07 34.03 49.91
N GLY A 44 106.05 32.70 49.98
CA GLY A 44 105.67 31.94 51.18
C GLY A 44 104.16 31.72 51.42
N HIS A 45 103.28 32.30 50.60
CA HIS A 45 101.82 32.09 50.67
C HIS A 45 101.28 31.44 49.38
N GLN A 46 100.12 30.78 49.46
CA GLN A 46 99.47 30.10 48.33
C GLN A 46 98.25 30.88 47.78
N TYR A 47 98.21 32.20 47.96
CA TYR A 47 97.05 33.04 47.66
C TYR A 47 96.62 32.94 46.19
N PHE A 48 97.57 32.99 45.24
CA PHE A 48 97.27 32.84 43.80
C PHE A 48 96.67 31.47 43.45
N SER A 49 97.12 30.41 44.12
CA SER A 49 96.59 29.05 43.92
C SER A 49 95.13 28.99 44.39
N TYR A 50 94.84 29.48 45.60
CA TYR A 50 93.47 29.53 46.12
C TYR A 50 92.56 30.46 45.34
N LEU A 51 93.07 31.61 44.85
CA LEU A 51 92.29 32.53 44.01
C LEU A 51 91.96 31.89 42.66
N GLY A 52 92.91 31.19 42.04
CA GLY A 52 92.69 30.40 40.83
C GLY A 52 91.64 29.30 41.04
N GLN A 53 91.75 28.54 42.14
CA GLN A 53 90.76 27.52 42.50
C GLN A 53 89.38 28.13 42.78
N LYS A 54 89.30 29.24 43.52
CA LYS A 54 88.05 29.93 43.83
C LYS A 54 87.38 30.46 42.57
N THR A 55 88.13 31.08 41.67
CA THR A 55 87.59 31.60 40.40
C THR A 55 87.10 30.48 39.49
N GLN A 56 87.84 29.37 39.39
CA GLN A 56 87.39 28.16 38.69
C GLN A 56 86.13 27.56 39.31
N MET A 57 86.06 27.46 40.65
CA MET A 57 84.87 26.97 41.36
C MET A 57 83.66 27.89 41.18
N VAL A 58 83.86 29.21 41.21
CA VAL A 58 82.78 30.20 40.97
C VAL A 58 82.26 30.06 39.55
N ALA A 59 83.13 29.96 38.54
CA ALA A 59 82.72 29.75 37.15
C ALA A 59 82.00 28.40 36.96
N ALA A 60 82.52 27.33 37.58
CA ALA A 60 81.91 26.00 37.51
C ALA A 60 80.54 25.95 38.20
N ASN A 61 80.38 26.58 39.36
CA ASN A 61 79.10 26.66 40.06
C ASN A 61 78.11 27.55 39.31
N GLN A 62 78.55 28.67 38.74
CA GLN A 62 77.69 29.52 37.91
C GLN A 62 77.18 28.74 36.69
N ALA A 63 78.06 28.03 35.97
CA ALA A 63 77.65 27.19 34.85
C ALA A 63 76.65 26.10 35.27
N LYS A 64 76.82 25.49 36.45
CA LYS A 64 75.86 24.53 37.00
C LYS A 64 74.50 25.18 37.29
N VAL A 65 74.49 26.39 37.85
CA VAL A 65 73.26 27.15 38.11
C VAL A 65 72.56 27.49 36.79
N ASP A 66 73.28 28.01 35.80
CA ASP A 66 72.71 28.37 34.50
C ASP A 66 72.11 27.15 33.79
N VAL A 67 72.79 25.99 33.85
CA VAL A 67 72.28 24.71 33.31
C VAL A 67 71.02 24.26 34.06
N ALA A 68 71.00 24.38 35.39
CA ALA A 68 69.83 24.02 36.19
C ALA A 68 68.63 24.94 35.89
N GLU A 69 68.84 26.24 35.76
CA GLU A 69 67.80 27.21 35.39
C GLU A 69 67.27 26.96 33.98
N ALA A 70 68.15 26.70 33.01
CA ALA A 70 67.75 26.36 31.65
C ALA A 70 66.94 25.05 31.60
N THR A 71 67.38 24.04 32.36
CA THR A 71 66.67 22.76 32.47
C THR A 71 65.30 22.93 33.11
N MET A 72 65.22 23.70 34.20
CA MET A 72 63.95 24.03 34.87
C MET A 72 63.00 24.75 33.92
N LYS A 73 63.48 25.78 33.22
CA LYS A 73 62.68 26.54 32.25
C LYS A 73 62.19 25.66 31.09
N GLY A 74 63.04 24.78 30.58
CA GLY A 74 62.68 23.79 29.56
C GLY A 74 61.62 22.80 30.05
N ALA A 75 61.78 22.25 31.25
CA ALA A 75 60.84 21.32 31.85
C ALA A 75 59.47 21.97 32.12
N VAL A 76 59.46 23.18 32.69
CA VAL A 76 58.23 23.96 32.93
C VAL A 76 57.55 24.30 31.59
N GLY A 77 58.30 24.75 30.59
CA GLY A 77 57.76 25.03 29.26
C GLY A 77 57.15 23.80 28.59
N SER A 78 57.82 22.65 28.69
CA SER A 78 57.32 21.36 28.19
C SER A 78 56.03 20.93 28.89
N LYS A 79 55.99 20.99 30.24
CA LYS A 79 54.80 20.65 31.02
C LYS A 79 53.63 21.58 30.76
N LEU A 80 53.89 22.88 30.60
CA LEU A 80 52.87 23.86 30.26
C LEU A 80 52.26 23.57 28.88
N ARG A 81 53.09 23.28 27.87
CA ARG A 81 52.63 22.87 26.53
C ARG A 81 51.82 21.58 26.58
N GLN A 82 52.29 20.57 27.32
CA GLN A 82 51.57 19.32 27.51
C GLN A 82 50.19 19.55 28.17
N GLY A 83 50.13 20.36 29.23
CA GLY A 83 48.88 20.70 29.90
C GLY A 83 47.90 21.47 29.02
N LEU A 84 48.40 22.44 28.24
CA LEU A 84 47.59 23.17 27.26
C LEU A 84 47.02 22.25 26.18
N THR A 85 47.84 21.33 25.64
CA THR A 85 47.38 20.35 24.66
C THR A 85 46.28 19.46 25.24
N LEU A 86 46.46 18.96 26.47
CA LEU A 86 45.45 18.14 27.14
C LEU A 86 44.15 18.90 27.43
N GLN A 87 44.24 20.16 27.88
CA GLN A 87 43.05 20.99 28.09
C GLN A 87 42.32 21.28 26.78
N ASN A 88 43.05 21.58 25.71
CA ASN A 88 42.45 21.83 24.40
C ASN A 88 41.81 20.57 23.84
N ALA A 89 42.46 19.41 23.96
CA ALA A 89 41.88 18.13 23.56
C ALA A 89 40.57 17.86 24.33
N ALA A 90 40.57 18.01 25.65
CA ALA A 90 39.38 17.81 26.47
C ALA A 90 38.23 18.79 26.11
N LYS A 91 38.54 20.05 25.78
CA LYS A 91 37.55 21.03 25.30
C LYS A 91 36.96 20.61 23.95
N ILE A 92 37.80 20.23 23.00
CA ILE A 92 37.37 19.76 21.68
C ILE A 92 36.50 18.51 21.81
N ASP A 93 36.88 17.55 22.66
CA ASP A 93 36.11 16.33 22.89
C ASP A 93 34.74 16.63 23.50
N ALA A 94 34.68 17.55 24.48
CA ALA A 94 33.41 17.98 25.08
C ALA A 94 32.50 18.68 24.06
N GLU A 95 33.04 19.62 23.28
CA GLU A 95 32.29 20.30 22.21
C GLU A 95 31.81 19.32 21.14
N THR A 96 32.68 18.38 20.74
CA THR A 96 32.36 17.33 19.77
C THR A 96 31.25 16.42 20.30
N GLY A 97 31.29 16.05 21.58
CA GLY A 97 30.23 15.27 22.23
C GLY A 97 28.88 15.99 22.25
N ILE A 98 28.87 17.30 22.53
CA ILE A 98 27.66 18.13 22.49
C ILE A 98 27.10 18.20 21.07
N VAL A 99 27.97 18.47 20.09
CA VAL A 99 27.58 18.53 18.67
C VAL A 99 27.02 17.18 18.22
N LEU A 100 27.70 16.06 18.49
CA LEU A 100 27.21 14.72 18.15
C LEU A 100 25.84 14.44 18.77
N THR A 101 25.66 14.76 20.05
CA THR A 101 24.37 14.55 20.74
C THR A 101 23.26 15.40 20.12
N ARG A 102 23.57 16.66 19.76
CA ARG A 102 22.62 17.55 19.08
C ARG A 102 22.25 17.04 17.70
N TRP A 103 23.23 16.63 16.90
CA TRP A 103 23.01 16.07 15.55
C TRP A 103 22.18 14.78 15.62
N GLN A 104 22.47 13.89 16.58
CA GLN A 104 21.64 12.71 16.81
C GLN A 104 20.21 13.08 17.22
N GLY A 105 20.05 14.08 18.09
CA GLY A 105 18.74 14.58 18.49
C GLY A 105 17.95 15.18 17.33
N GLU A 106 18.58 16.00 16.48
CA GLU A 106 18.00 16.57 15.27
C GLU A 106 17.65 15.49 14.24
N GLY A 107 18.56 14.56 13.96
CA GLY A 107 18.30 13.43 13.06
C GLY A 107 17.15 12.55 13.55
N ARG A 108 17.06 12.24 14.85
CA ARG A 108 15.91 11.51 15.42
C ARG A 108 14.59 12.29 15.27
N LYS A 109 14.60 13.62 15.43
CA LYS A 109 13.41 14.45 15.20
C LYS A 109 12.97 14.42 13.74
N GLU A 110 13.91 14.49 12.80
CA GLU A 110 13.60 14.41 11.37
C GLU A 110 13.06 13.03 10.99
N VAL A 111 13.69 11.96 11.45
CA VAL A 111 13.19 10.59 11.25
C VAL A 111 11.77 10.44 11.81
N ALA A 112 11.49 10.97 13.00
CA ALA A 112 10.16 10.93 13.59
C ALA A 112 9.13 11.74 12.80
N LYS A 113 9.50 12.91 12.25
CA LYS A 113 8.63 13.71 11.38
C LYS A 113 8.30 12.97 10.10
N VAL A 114 9.32 12.46 9.40
CA VAL A 114 9.13 11.69 8.16
C VAL A 114 8.29 10.44 8.42
N ALA A 115 8.54 9.71 9.51
CA ALA A 115 7.72 8.55 9.89
C ALA A 115 6.25 8.94 10.15
N ALA A 116 6.00 10.08 10.80
CA ALA A 116 4.64 10.58 11.01
C ALA A 116 3.97 10.98 9.68
N GLU A 117 4.69 11.65 8.77
CA GLU A 117 4.20 12.00 7.44
C GLU A 117 3.87 10.76 6.60
N VAL A 118 4.74 9.75 6.61
CA VAL A 118 4.51 8.45 5.95
C VAL A 118 3.26 7.79 6.52
N LYS A 119 3.11 7.74 7.85
CA LYS A 119 1.93 7.14 8.48
C LYS A 119 0.64 7.88 8.11
N VAL A 120 0.66 9.22 8.05
CA VAL A 120 -0.48 10.02 7.59
C VAL A 120 -0.79 9.72 6.12
N TYR A 121 0.23 9.57 5.28
CA TYR A 121 0.06 9.22 3.87
C TYR A 121 -0.54 7.82 3.70
N GLU A 122 -0.02 6.82 4.40
CA GLU A 122 -0.55 5.45 4.43
C GLU A 122 -2.01 5.45 4.88
N SER A 123 -2.32 6.09 6.00
CA SER A 123 -3.71 6.16 6.50
C SER A 123 -4.65 6.88 5.54
N ARG A 124 -4.18 7.90 4.81
CA ARG A 124 -4.97 8.55 3.75
C ARG A 124 -5.20 7.61 2.57
N LYS A 125 -4.19 6.85 2.16
CA LYS A 125 -4.31 5.87 1.07
C LYS A 125 -5.25 4.73 1.44
N ASP A 126 -5.17 4.23 2.68
CA ASP A 126 -6.09 3.22 3.18
C ASP A 126 -7.53 3.71 3.20
N ALA A 127 -7.77 4.97 3.60
CA ALA A 127 -9.10 5.58 3.54
C ALA A 127 -9.61 5.69 2.09
N GLU A 128 -8.75 6.10 1.15
CA GLU A 128 -9.09 6.20 -0.28
C GLU A 128 -9.43 4.82 -0.88
N VAL A 129 -8.68 3.77 -0.50
CA VAL A 129 -8.99 2.38 -0.88
C VAL A 129 -10.33 1.93 -0.29
N ALA A 130 -10.58 2.20 1.00
CA ALA A 130 -11.83 1.84 1.66
C ALA A 130 -13.04 2.56 1.03
N GLU A 131 -12.90 3.83 0.63
CA GLU A 131 -13.92 4.57 -0.11
C GLU A 131 -14.18 3.95 -1.49
N ALA A 132 -13.13 3.62 -2.23
CA ALA A 132 -13.25 2.95 -3.53
C ALA A 132 -13.93 1.58 -3.42
N ASP A 133 -13.58 0.79 -2.41
CA ASP A 133 -14.21 -0.51 -2.13
C ASP A 133 -15.68 -0.36 -1.75
N ALA A 134 -16.01 0.64 -0.93
CA ALA A 134 -17.40 0.96 -0.58
C ALA A 134 -18.21 1.39 -1.81
N GLU A 135 -17.62 2.17 -2.72
CA GLU A 135 -18.28 2.55 -3.98
C GLU A 135 -18.47 1.34 -4.90
N LEU A 136 -17.45 0.48 -5.04
CA LEU A 136 -17.54 -0.79 -5.77
C LEU A 136 -18.64 -1.69 -5.21
N ALA A 137 -18.75 -1.79 -3.89
CA ALA A 137 -19.81 -2.54 -3.23
C ALA A 137 -21.20 -1.96 -3.52
N LYS A 138 -21.36 -0.62 -3.48
CA LYS A 138 -22.61 0.05 -3.87
C LYS A 138 -22.97 -0.23 -5.33
N ARG A 139 -22.01 -0.16 -6.25
CA ARG A 139 -22.23 -0.45 -7.68
C ARG A 139 -22.64 -1.90 -7.89
N LYS A 140 -21.95 -2.86 -7.25
CA LYS A 140 -22.32 -4.29 -7.29
C LYS A 140 -23.72 -4.54 -6.75
N ALA A 141 -24.08 -3.91 -5.64
CA ALA A 141 -25.43 -4.00 -5.07
C ALA A 141 -26.49 -3.37 -6.00
N GLY A 142 -26.15 -2.27 -6.67
CA GLY A 142 -26.99 -1.66 -7.71
C GLY A 142 -27.26 -2.60 -8.87
N TRP A 143 -26.21 -3.19 -9.45
CA TRP A 143 -26.35 -4.18 -10.54
C TRP A 143 -27.11 -5.43 -10.12
N ALA A 144 -26.89 -5.92 -8.88
CA ALA A 144 -27.64 -7.07 -8.37
C ALA A 144 -29.14 -6.77 -8.26
N LYS A 145 -29.51 -5.59 -7.74
CA LYS A 145 -30.91 -5.15 -7.70
C LYS A 145 -31.49 -4.98 -9.10
N GLU A 146 -30.73 -4.43 -10.03
CA GLU A 146 -31.20 -4.23 -11.41
C GLU A 146 -31.42 -5.57 -12.12
N ALA A 147 -30.51 -6.53 -11.97
CA ALA A 147 -30.66 -7.89 -12.47
C ALA A 147 -31.84 -8.63 -11.82
N GLU A 148 -32.08 -8.44 -10.52
CA GLU A 148 -33.24 -9.00 -9.82
C GLU A 148 -34.55 -8.42 -10.37
N VAL A 149 -34.61 -7.09 -10.59
CA VAL A 149 -35.77 -6.42 -11.17
C VAL A 149 -36.00 -6.85 -12.62
N GLU A 150 -34.95 -7.00 -13.42
CA GLU A 150 -35.06 -7.48 -14.80
C GLU A 150 -35.55 -8.92 -14.87
N SER A 151 -35.01 -9.81 -14.02
CA SER A 151 -35.48 -11.18 -13.87
C SER A 151 -36.95 -11.24 -13.43
N ALA A 152 -37.34 -10.46 -12.42
CA ALA A 152 -38.72 -10.39 -11.96
C ALA A 152 -39.68 -9.87 -13.06
N LYS A 153 -39.25 -8.87 -13.84
CA LYS A 153 -40.01 -8.38 -15.01
C LYS A 153 -40.13 -9.45 -16.09
N ALA A 154 -39.06 -10.19 -16.38
CA ALA A 154 -39.08 -11.27 -17.36
C ALA A 154 -40.05 -12.40 -16.96
N VAL A 155 -40.05 -12.79 -15.67
CA VAL A 155 -41.01 -13.76 -15.13
C VAL A 155 -42.44 -13.22 -15.24
N ALA A 156 -42.69 -11.97 -14.82
CA ALA A 156 -44.02 -11.36 -14.90
C ALA A 156 -44.54 -11.28 -16.35
N MET A 157 -43.68 -10.98 -17.32
CA MET A 157 -44.03 -10.99 -18.74
C MET A 157 -44.37 -12.41 -19.22
N ARG A 158 -43.57 -13.41 -18.81
CA ARG A 158 -43.82 -14.81 -19.16
C ARG A 158 -45.13 -15.33 -18.58
N ASP A 159 -45.43 -14.99 -17.33
CA ASP A 159 -46.68 -15.34 -16.67
C ASP A 159 -47.87 -14.66 -17.36
N ALA A 160 -47.74 -13.38 -17.74
CA ALA A 160 -48.78 -12.67 -18.47
C ALA A 160 -49.04 -13.25 -19.89
N GLU A 161 -48.00 -13.71 -20.58
CA GLU A 161 -48.12 -14.45 -21.85
C GLU A 161 -48.86 -15.77 -21.65
N LEU A 162 -48.44 -16.57 -20.67
CA LEU A 162 -49.07 -17.85 -20.34
C LEU A 162 -50.54 -17.67 -19.95
N GLN A 163 -50.86 -16.65 -19.17
CA GLN A 163 -52.25 -16.33 -18.79
C GLN A 163 -53.11 -16.05 -20.03
N ARG A 164 -52.61 -15.27 -20.99
CA ARG A 164 -53.31 -15.00 -22.26
C ARG A 164 -53.52 -16.27 -23.09
N ASP A 165 -52.53 -17.15 -23.12
CA ASP A 165 -52.66 -18.42 -23.85
C ASP A 165 -53.66 -19.36 -23.17
N ILE A 166 -53.68 -19.42 -21.83
CA ILE A 166 -54.69 -20.15 -21.06
C ILE A 166 -56.09 -19.59 -21.35
N GLU A 167 -56.26 -18.26 -21.37
CA GLU A 167 -57.54 -17.63 -21.69
C GLU A 167 -57.99 -17.95 -23.13
N ARG A 168 -57.08 -17.91 -24.10
CA ARG A 168 -57.35 -18.32 -25.49
C ARG A 168 -57.76 -19.79 -25.57
N MET A 169 -57.02 -20.69 -24.92
CA MET A 169 -57.33 -22.11 -24.91
C MET A 169 -58.68 -22.38 -24.25
N ASN A 170 -58.99 -21.69 -23.15
CA ASN A 170 -60.29 -21.78 -22.49
C ASN A 170 -61.43 -21.27 -23.40
N ALA A 171 -61.21 -20.18 -24.13
CA ALA A 171 -62.19 -19.64 -25.07
C ALA A 171 -62.42 -20.61 -26.24
N LEU A 172 -61.36 -21.16 -26.83
CA LEU A 172 -61.42 -22.19 -27.88
C LEU A 172 -62.17 -23.43 -27.39
N THR A 173 -61.83 -23.95 -26.21
CA THR A 173 -62.49 -25.10 -25.60
C THR A 173 -63.98 -24.86 -25.38
N ARG A 174 -64.38 -23.66 -24.96
CA ARG A 174 -65.80 -23.28 -24.83
C ARG A 174 -66.50 -23.22 -26.18
N MET A 175 -65.85 -22.65 -27.20
CA MET A 175 -66.40 -22.65 -28.56
C MET A 175 -66.59 -24.06 -29.11
N GLU A 176 -65.62 -24.94 -28.92
CA GLU A 176 -65.71 -26.34 -29.35
C GLU A 176 -66.83 -27.09 -28.62
N LYS A 177 -66.98 -26.90 -27.31
CA LYS A 177 -68.10 -27.47 -26.55
C LYS A 177 -69.45 -26.99 -27.09
N LEU A 178 -69.62 -25.68 -27.30
CA LEU A 178 -70.84 -25.13 -27.87
C LEU A 178 -71.08 -25.66 -29.29
N ARG A 179 -70.05 -25.74 -30.13
CA ARG A 179 -70.16 -26.30 -31.49
C ARG A 179 -70.57 -27.76 -31.46
N ALA A 180 -70.00 -28.56 -30.56
CA ALA A 180 -70.39 -29.95 -30.36
C ALA A 180 -71.86 -30.06 -29.90
N GLU A 181 -72.30 -29.24 -28.95
CA GLU A 181 -73.70 -29.19 -28.50
C GLU A 181 -74.68 -28.78 -29.61
N PHE A 182 -74.32 -27.81 -30.45
CA PHE A 182 -75.14 -27.42 -31.59
C PHE A 182 -75.16 -28.49 -32.68
N LEU A 183 -74.01 -29.11 -32.97
CA LEU A 183 -73.93 -30.21 -33.92
C LEU A 183 -74.73 -31.42 -33.44
N THR A 184 -74.65 -31.81 -32.17
CA THR A 184 -75.43 -32.93 -31.64
C THR A 184 -76.92 -32.64 -31.70
N LYS A 185 -77.37 -31.43 -31.32
CA LYS A 185 -78.77 -31.01 -31.48
C LYS A 185 -79.22 -31.08 -32.94
N ALA A 186 -78.43 -30.52 -33.86
CA ALA A 186 -78.75 -30.54 -35.30
C ALA A 186 -78.79 -31.96 -35.88
N THR A 187 -77.87 -32.84 -35.49
CA THR A 187 -77.86 -34.25 -35.91
C THR A 187 -79.08 -34.99 -35.36
N VAL A 188 -79.43 -34.80 -34.10
CA VAL A 188 -80.63 -35.40 -33.49
C VAL A 188 -81.91 -34.90 -34.19
N GLU A 189 -82.01 -33.60 -34.47
CA GLU A 189 -83.14 -33.03 -35.21
C GLU A 189 -83.22 -33.59 -36.64
N TYR A 190 -82.07 -33.72 -37.32
CA TYR A 190 -81.99 -34.33 -38.64
C TYR A 190 -82.43 -35.80 -38.62
N GLU A 191 -81.89 -36.61 -37.70
CA GLU A 191 -82.26 -38.01 -37.53
C GLU A 191 -83.74 -38.18 -37.19
N THR A 192 -84.29 -37.31 -36.34
CA THR A 192 -85.72 -37.30 -36.00
C THR A 192 -86.58 -37.05 -37.24
N LYS A 193 -86.25 -36.03 -38.05
CA LYS A 193 -86.97 -35.73 -39.30
C LYS A 193 -86.84 -36.84 -40.34
N VAL A 194 -85.68 -37.48 -40.44
CA VAL A 194 -85.47 -38.63 -41.33
C VAL A 194 -86.34 -39.81 -40.87
N GLN A 195 -86.40 -40.09 -39.57
CA GLN A 195 -87.27 -41.13 -39.02
C GLN A 195 -88.75 -40.82 -39.24
N GLU A 196 -89.18 -39.57 -39.05
CA GLU A 196 -90.55 -39.12 -39.33
C GLU A 196 -90.90 -39.27 -40.82
N ALA A 197 -90.02 -38.84 -41.73
CA ALA A 197 -90.22 -38.98 -43.16
C ALA A 197 -90.26 -40.46 -43.59
N ASN A 198 -89.38 -41.30 -43.04
CA ASN A 198 -89.39 -42.73 -43.27
C ASN A 198 -90.67 -43.39 -42.74
N TRP A 199 -91.15 -42.96 -41.57
CA TRP A 199 -92.42 -43.41 -41.00
C TRP A 199 -93.61 -43.05 -41.88
N GLU A 200 -93.68 -41.82 -42.40
CA GLU A 200 -94.73 -41.41 -43.33
C GLU A 200 -94.69 -42.19 -44.65
N LEU A 201 -93.49 -42.41 -45.19
CA LEU A 201 -93.28 -43.22 -46.40
C LEU A 201 -93.72 -44.66 -46.17
N TYR A 202 -93.34 -45.26 -45.04
CA TYR A 202 -93.75 -46.61 -44.65
C TYR A 202 -95.27 -46.72 -44.50
N LYS A 203 -95.93 -45.73 -43.88
CA LYS A 203 -97.38 -45.68 -43.74
C LYS A 203 -98.08 -45.59 -45.10
N LYS A 204 -97.57 -44.76 -46.02
CA LYS A 204 -98.10 -44.65 -47.40
C LYS A 204 -97.89 -45.94 -48.19
N GLN A 205 -96.71 -46.56 -48.09
CA GLN A 205 -96.42 -47.85 -48.72
C GLN A 205 -97.35 -48.95 -48.21
N LYS A 206 -97.48 -49.10 -46.89
CA LYS A 206 -98.40 -50.09 -46.30
C LYS A 206 -99.86 -49.82 -46.64
N GLY A 207 -100.26 -48.55 -46.72
CA GLY A 207 -101.59 -48.16 -47.20
C GLY A 207 -101.81 -48.50 -48.67
N ALA A 208 -100.82 -48.25 -49.53
CA ALA A 208 -100.87 -48.60 -50.96
C ALA A 208 -100.84 -50.12 -51.19
N GLU A 209 -100.02 -50.87 -50.45
CA GLU A 209 -100.00 -52.33 -50.44
C GLU A 209 -101.34 -52.90 -50.00
N ALA A 210 -101.94 -52.35 -48.93
CA ALA A 210 -103.27 -52.76 -48.47
C ALA A 210 -104.36 -52.48 -49.52
N TYR A 211 -104.27 -51.34 -50.21
CA TYR A 211 -105.20 -50.99 -51.30
C TYR A 211 -105.05 -51.93 -52.51
N LEU A 212 -103.81 -52.21 -52.93
CA LEU A 212 -103.51 -53.18 -53.99
C LEU A 212 -104.03 -54.57 -53.64
N TYR A 213 -103.78 -55.03 -52.41
CA TYR A 213 -104.26 -56.32 -51.93
C TYR A 213 -105.79 -56.40 -51.92
N GLN A 214 -106.49 -55.34 -51.50
CA GLN A 214 -107.95 -55.26 -51.59
C GLN A 214 -108.41 -55.36 -53.04
N LYS A 215 -107.79 -54.61 -53.96
CA LYS A 215 -108.13 -54.64 -55.39
C LYS A 215 -107.86 -55.99 -56.04
N GLU A 216 -106.76 -56.66 -55.70
CA GLU A 216 -106.46 -58.02 -56.16
C GLU A 216 -107.49 -59.02 -55.65
N ARG A 217 -107.90 -58.93 -54.37
CA ARG A 217 -108.96 -59.79 -53.80
C ARG A 217 -110.34 -59.52 -54.40
N GLU A 218 -110.68 -58.26 -54.69
CA GLU A 218 -111.90 -57.91 -55.42
C GLU A 218 -111.87 -58.47 -56.84
N ALA A 219 -110.76 -58.32 -57.57
CA ALA A 219 -110.60 -58.85 -58.91
C ALA A 219 -110.60 -60.39 -58.96
N GLU A 220 -110.03 -61.07 -57.96
CA GLU A 220 -110.14 -62.52 -57.78
C GLU A 220 -111.60 -62.92 -57.51
N ALA A 221 -112.33 -62.18 -56.68
CA ALA A 221 -113.75 -62.43 -56.41
C ALA A 221 -114.62 -62.26 -57.67
N GLU A 222 -114.35 -61.24 -58.49
CA GLU A 222 -115.02 -61.05 -59.79
C GLU A 222 -114.69 -62.17 -60.78
N ARG A 223 -113.42 -62.62 -60.86
CA ARG A 223 -113.05 -63.79 -61.67
C ARG A 223 -113.74 -65.06 -61.20
N ALA A 224 -113.76 -65.32 -59.90
CA ALA A 224 -114.46 -66.48 -59.35
C ALA A 224 -115.98 -66.41 -59.59
N ALA A 225 -116.58 -65.21 -59.54
CA ALA A 225 -118.00 -65.00 -59.88
C ALA A 225 -118.26 -65.20 -61.38
N ALA A 226 -117.37 -64.75 -62.26
CA ALA A 226 -117.46 -64.96 -63.70
C ALA A 226 -117.29 -66.43 -64.09
N ASP A 227 -116.34 -67.14 -63.47
CA ASP A 227 -116.14 -68.59 -63.64
C ASP A 227 -117.34 -69.39 -63.10
N ALA A 228 -117.93 -68.97 -61.97
CA ALA A 228 -119.17 -69.56 -61.46
C ALA A 228 -120.36 -69.33 -62.41
N ALA A 229 -120.43 -68.16 -63.07
CA ALA A 229 -121.46 -67.86 -64.06
C ALA A 229 -121.29 -68.69 -65.34
N LEU A 230 -120.05 -68.92 -65.80
CA LEU A 230 -119.74 -69.83 -66.91
C LEU A 230 -120.11 -71.28 -66.57
N TYR A 231 -119.78 -71.76 -65.37
CA TYR A 231 -120.12 -73.11 -64.91
C TYR A 231 -121.65 -73.33 -64.81
N LYS A 232 -122.40 -72.30 -64.41
CA LYS A 232 -123.87 -72.34 -64.39
C LYS A 232 -124.47 -72.41 -65.80
N ARG A 233 -123.82 -71.78 -66.78
CA ARG A 233 -124.22 -71.81 -68.20
C ARG A 233 -123.91 -73.16 -68.85
N GLN A 234 -122.79 -73.80 -68.50
CA GLN A 234 -122.44 -75.14 -68.99
C GLN A 234 -123.41 -76.21 -68.48
N ARG A 235 -123.86 -76.14 -67.22
CA ARG A 235 -124.83 -77.12 -66.69
C ARG A 235 -126.27 -77.01 -67.24
N MET A 236 -126.63 -75.92 -67.93
CA MET A 236 -127.92 -75.83 -68.63
C MET A 236 -127.89 -76.40 -70.05
N VAL A 237 -126.70 -76.72 -70.59
CA VAL A 237 -126.53 -77.25 -71.95
C VAL A 237 -126.42 -78.79 -71.98
N ASP A 238 -126.03 -79.43 -70.87
CA ASP A 238 -125.83 -80.88 -70.78
C ASP A 238 -126.99 -81.64 -70.05
N GLY A 239 -128.20 -81.09 -70.05
CA GLY A 239 -129.37 -81.67 -69.36
C GLY A 239 -130.54 -82.14 -70.25
N ASP A 240 -130.47 -81.92 -71.56
CA ASP A 240 -131.44 -82.42 -72.55
C ASP A 240 -130.70 -83.30 -73.56
N LEU A 241 -130.62 -84.60 -73.26
CA LEU A 241 -130.57 -85.76 -74.18
C LEU A 241 -130.55 -87.08 -73.40
#